data_AF-A0A6B2LMH8-F1
#
_entry.id   AF-A0A6B2LMH8-F1
#
_cell.length_a   1.000
_cell.length_b   1.000
_cell.length_c   1.000
_cell.angle_alpha   90.00
_cell.angle_beta   90.00
_cell.angle_gamma   90.00
#
_symmetry.space_group_name_H-M   'P 1'
#
loop_
_entity.id
_entity.type
_entity.pdbx_description
1 polymer ?
#
loop_
_entity_poly.entity_id
_entity_poly.type
_entity_poly.pdbx_seq_one_letter_code
_entity_poly.pdbx_strand_id
1 'polypeptide(L)'
;MSGVVFGWATSLFVKGYEKPLTQEDIPHLWYQRDDPELACKELEKYWIEEMINPKPSLLRALLRASKKPLIQSGFLCLIETAFTFSGPLLLEQIILFVANPEAPLWQGLVFCTALFFGLTIQILARNKHYYVTTCSGIRMETALLRLIFKKALSISTSSV
;
A
#
# COMPACT_ATOMS: atom_id res chain seq x y z
N MET A 1 9.49 14.89 6.85
CA MET A 1 8.31 15.12 5.99
C MET A 1 8.28 14.25 4.70
N SER A 2 9.12 13.22 4.57
CA SER A 2 9.39 12.58 3.25
C SER A 2 8.74 11.20 3.03
N GLY A 3 7.62 10.90 3.71
CA GLY A 3 6.94 9.61 3.58
C GLY A 3 5.81 9.56 2.54
N VAL A 4 5.30 10.73 2.12
CA VAL A 4 4.17 10.84 1.18
C VAL A 4 4.65 10.88 -0.27
N VAL A 5 5.78 11.56 -0.53
CA VAL A 5 6.35 11.75 -1.88
C VAL A 5 7.56 10.82 -2.12
N PHE A 6 7.75 9.80 -1.28
CA PHE A 6 8.89 8.87 -1.39
C PHE A 6 10.26 9.56 -1.47
N GLY A 7 10.44 10.72 -0.82
CA GLY A 7 11.67 11.51 -0.95
C GLY A 7 12.94 10.78 -0.50
N TRP A 8 12.81 9.70 0.27
CA TRP A 8 13.92 8.81 0.59
C TRP A 8 14.48 8.12 -0.66
N ALA A 9 13.63 7.74 -1.63
CA ALA A 9 14.03 7.06 -2.85
C ALA A 9 14.81 8.00 -3.78
N THR A 10 14.49 9.31 -3.77
CA THR A 10 15.22 10.33 -4.55
C THR A 10 16.72 10.30 -4.22
N SER A 11 17.08 10.19 -2.94
CA SER A 11 18.49 10.12 -2.54
C SER A 11 19.21 8.87 -3.05
N LEU A 12 18.48 7.77 -3.22
CA LEU A 12 19.01 6.52 -3.77
C LEU A 12 19.17 6.61 -5.30
N PHE A 13 18.19 7.21 -5.99
CA PHE A 13 18.25 7.39 -7.44
C PHE A 13 19.41 8.30 -7.86
N VAL A 14 19.65 9.39 -7.13
CA VAL A 14 20.80 10.28 -7.42
C VAL A 14 22.12 9.52 -7.25
N LYS A 15 22.29 8.73 -6.18
CA LYS A 15 23.48 7.90 -6.00
C LYS A 15 23.64 6.84 -7.10
N GLY A 16 22.53 6.24 -7.54
CA GLY A 16 22.54 5.26 -8.63
C GLY A 16 22.83 5.85 -10.01
N TYR A 17 22.59 7.15 -10.20
CA TYR A 17 23.02 7.88 -11.40
C TYR A 17 24.54 8.09 -11.43
N GLU A 18 25.16 8.33 -10.28
CA GLU A 18 26.60 8.57 -10.16
C GLU A 18 27.43 7.28 -10.19
N LYS A 19 26.97 6.22 -9.54
CA LYS A 19 27.69 4.93 -9.47
C LYS A 19 26.72 3.74 -9.50
N PRO A 20 27.15 2.58 -10.02
CA PRO A 20 26.38 1.35 -9.89
C PRO A 20 26.14 1.05 -8.40
N LEU A 21 24.88 0.84 -8.04
CA LEU A 21 24.48 0.60 -6.66
C LEU A 21 24.99 -0.76 -6.17
N THR A 22 25.58 -0.76 -4.99
CA THR A 22 26.00 -1.97 -4.27
C THR A 22 25.03 -2.27 -3.12
N GLN A 23 25.07 -3.49 -2.56
CA GLN A 23 24.19 -3.89 -1.47
C GLN A 23 24.30 -2.98 -0.23
N GLU A 24 25.48 -2.39 0.00
CA GLU A 24 25.75 -1.48 1.11
C GLU A 24 25.09 -0.10 0.94
N ASP A 25 24.83 0.31 -0.31
CA ASP A 25 24.18 1.59 -0.62
C ASP A 25 22.65 1.54 -0.41
N ILE A 26 22.09 0.33 -0.29
CA ILE A 26 20.65 0.11 -0.12
C ILE A 26 20.28 0.40 1.34
N PRO A 27 19.33 1.32 1.59
CA PRO A 27 18.86 1.58 2.94
C PRO A 27 18.32 0.30 3.58
N HIS A 28 18.65 0.08 4.84
CA HIS A 28 18.03 -0.98 5.63
C HIS A 28 16.52 -0.74 5.73
N LEU A 29 15.75 -1.84 5.78
CA LEU A 29 14.31 -1.79 5.93
C LEU A 29 13.92 -0.97 7.17
N TRP A 30 12.82 -0.22 7.06
CA TRP A 30 12.28 0.54 8.18
C TRP A 30 11.75 -0.41 9.26
N TYR A 31 12.59 -0.73 10.23
CA TYR A 31 12.38 -1.77 11.24
C TYR A 31 11.02 -1.71 11.94
N GLN A 32 10.54 -0.53 12.32
CA GLN A 32 9.27 -0.41 13.07
C GLN A 32 8.02 -0.69 12.23
N ARG A 33 8.08 -0.48 10.91
CA ARG A 33 6.92 -0.66 10.03
C ARG A 33 7.03 -1.95 9.23
N ASP A 34 8.21 -2.28 8.71
CA ASP A 34 8.46 -3.26 7.65
C ASP A 34 9.28 -4.48 8.12
N ASP A 35 9.47 -4.70 9.44
CA ASP A 35 10.22 -5.85 9.94
C ASP A 35 9.53 -7.20 9.59
N PRO A 36 10.16 -8.05 8.76
CA PRO A 36 9.59 -9.34 8.38
C PRO A 36 9.52 -10.31 9.56
N GLU A 37 10.40 -10.20 10.56
CA GLU A 37 10.36 -11.08 11.73
C GLU A 37 9.11 -10.85 12.56
N LEU A 38 8.71 -9.60 12.72
CA LEU A 38 7.48 -9.23 13.42
C LEU A 38 6.26 -9.83 12.71
N ALA A 39 6.17 -9.70 11.39
CA ALA A 39 5.09 -10.28 10.59
C ALA A 39 5.04 -11.82 10.72
N CYS A 40 6.19 -12.48 10.72
CA CYS A 40 6.30 -13.92 10.95
C CYS A 40 5.83 -14.32 12.35
N LYS A 41 6.25 -13.59 13.39
CA LYS A 41 5.85 -13.86 14.79
C LYS A 41 4.35 -13.66 14.98
N GLU A 42 3.77 -12.62 14.37
CA GLU A 42 2.32 -12.39 14.41
C GLU A 42 1.56 -13.54 13.73
N LEU A 43 1.98 -13.97 12.54
CA LEU A 43 1.36 -15.10 11.85
C LEU A 43 1.46 -16.40 12.65
N GLU A 44 2.64 -16.72 13.19
CA GLU A 44 2.83 -17.92 14.01
C GLU A 44 1.93 -17.91 15.26
N LYS A 45 1.82 -16.77 15.93
CA LYS A 45 0.93 -16.61 17.08
C LYS A 45 -0.52 -16.92 16.71
N TYR A 46 -1.05 -16.28 15.66
CA TYR A 46 -2.43 -16.51 15.23
C TYR A 46 -2.65 -17.92 14.68
N TRP A 47 -1.64 -18.54 14.10
CA TRP A 47 -1.71 -19.93 13.65
C TRP A 47 -1.86 -20.90 14.83
N ILE A 48 -1.07 -20.72 15.90
CA ILE A 48 -1.17 -21.54 17.12
C ILE A 48 -2.54 -21.39 17.78
N GLU A 49 -3.06 -20.16 17.85
CA GLU A 49 -4.41 -19.90 18.37
C GLU A 49 -5.49 -20.59 17.51
N GLU A 50 -5.35 -20.59 16.18
CA GLU A 50 -6.32 -21.20 15.28
C GLU A 50 -6.24 -22.74 15.28
N MET A 51 -5.08 -23.32 15.60
CA MET A 51 -4.89 -24.78 15.74
C MET A 51 -5.71 -25.40 16.87
N ILE A 52 -6.15 -24.61 17.86
CA ILE A 52 -7.04 -25.07 18.94
C ILE A 52 -8.46 -25.34 18.41
N ASN A 53 -8.84 -24.71 17.30
CA ASN A 53 -10.18 -24.87 16.73
C ASN A 53 -10.33 -26.21 16.00
N PRO A 54 -11.54 -26.80 15.99
CA PRO A 54 -11.79 -28.10 15.33
C PRO A 54 -11.62 -28.08 13.80
N LYS A 55 -11.62 -26.89 13.18
CA LYS A 55 -11.38 -26.69 11.74
C LYS A 55 -10.40 -25.52 11.55
N PRO A 56 -9.09 -25.74 11.71
CA PRO A 56 -8.11 -24.68 11.56
C PRO A 56 -8.07 -24.21 10.10
N SER A 57 -8.04 -22.89 9.90
CA SER A 57 -7.91 -22.27 8.58
C SER A 57 -6.75 -21.31 8.55
N LEU A 58 -5.75 -21.62 7.73
CA LEU A 58 -4.56 -20.80 7.56
C LEU A 58 -4.89 -19.42 6.98
N LEU A 59 -5.87 -19.36 6.07
CA LEU A 59 -6.37 -18.10 5.53
C LEU A 59 -6.92 -17.18 6.62
N ARG A 60 -7.63 -17.75 7.60
CA ARG A 60 -8.18 -16.96 8.72
C ARG A 60 -7.08 -16.39 9.62
N ALA A 61 -6.06 -17.20 9.92
CA ALA A 61 -4.91 -16.75 10.69
C ALA A 61 -4.14 -15.63 9.96
N LEU A 62 -3.94 -15.79 8.64
CA LEU A 62 -3.28 -14.79 7.79
C LEU A 62 -4.04 -13.46 7.71
N LEU A 63 -5.36 -13.52 7.52
CA LEU A 63 -6.22 -12.34 7.50
C LEU A 63 -6.25 -11.63 8.86
N ARG A 64 -6.21 -12.37 9.96
CA ARG A 64 -6.09 -11.79 11.31
C ARG A 64 -4.75 -11.10 11.52
N ALA A 65 -3.64 -11.74 11.15
CA ALA A 65 -2.30 -11.16 11.23
C ALA A 65 -2.20 -9.85 10.43
N SER A 66 -2.83 -9.82 9.26
CA SER A 66 -2.76 -8.66 8.36
C SER A 66 -3.97 -7.71 8.46
N LYS A 67 -4.78 -7.80 9.51
CA LYS A 67 -6.03 -7.04 9.61
C LYS A 67 -5.81 -5.52 9.56
N LYS A 68 -4.80 -5.01 10.26
CA LYS A 68 -4.49 -3.57 10.33
C LYS A 68 -4.20 -2.97 8.95
N PRO A 69 -3.22 -3.48 8.17
CA PRO A 69 -2.95 -2.93 6.85
C PRO A 69 -4.11 -3.15 5.86
N LEU A 70 -4.86 -4.25 5.98
CA LEU A 70 -6.04 -4.49 5.13
C LEU A 70 -7.13 -3.43 5.35
N ILE A 71 -7.43 -3.08 6.61
CA ILE A 71 -8.40 -2.01 6.92
C ILE A 71 -7.91 -0.67 6.39
N GLN A 72 -6.62 -0.36 6.58
CA GLN A 72 -6.03 0.87 6.05
C GLN A 72 -6.12 0.94 4.52
N SER A 73 -5.81 -0.16 3.83
CA SER A 73 -5.94 -0.29 2.39
C SER A 73 -7.38 -0.09 1.92
N GLY A 74 -8.34 -0.70 2.60
CA GLY A 74 -9.76 -0.57 2.28
C GLY A 74 -10.25 0.88 2.40
N PHE A 75 -9.85 1.58 3.47
CA PHE A 75 -10.18 2.99 3.64
C PHE A 75 -9.60 3.88 2.53
N LEU A 76 -8.34 3.66 2.14
CA LEU A 76 -7.71 4.40 1.05
C LEU A 76 -8.37 4.11 -0.31
N CYS A 77 -8.77 2.86 -0.56
CA CYS A 77 -9.50 2.46 -1.75
C CYS A 77 -10.86 3.16 -1.85
N LEU A 78 -11.58 3.34 -0.74
CA LEU A 78 -12.84 4.09 -0.72
C LEU A 78 -12.63 5.56 -1.09
N ILE A 79 -11.59 6.20 -0.57
CA ILE A 79 -11.23 7.58 -0.94
C ILE A 79 -10.89 7.65 -2.43
N GLU A 80 -10.02 6.77 -2.91
CA GLU A 80 -9.64 6.69 -4.33
C GLU A 80 -10.87 6.55 -5.24
N THR A 81 -11.80 5.67 -4.87
CA THR A 81 -13.03 5.42 -5.63
C THR A 81 -13.93 6.66 -5.64
N ALA A 82 -14.11 7.32 -4.50
CA ALA A 82 -14.91 8.54 -4.39
C ALA A 82 -14.38 9.67 -5.28
N PHE A 83 -13.06 9.89 -5.28
CA PHE A 83 -12.44 10.95 -6.07
C PHE A 83 -12.23 10.58 -7.54
N THR A 84 -12.39 9.32 -7.94
CA THR A 84 -12.26 8.91 -9.35
C THR A 84 -13.33 9.53 -10.24
N PHE A 85 -14.51 9.82 -9.70
CA PHE A 85 -15.58 10.51 -10.43
C PHE A 85 -15.37 12.01 -10.57
N SER A 86 -14.47 12.61 -9.75
CA SER A 86 -14.24 14.06 -9.79
C SER A 86 -13.67 14.53 -11.14
N GLY A 87 -12.83 13.71 -11.78
CA GLY A 87 -12.24 14.01 -13.09
C GLY A 87 -13.29 14.25 -14.18
N PRO A 88 -14.07 13.25 -14.59
CA PRO A 88 -15.07 13.42 -15.66
C PRO A 88 -16.16 14.44 -15.28
N LEU A 89 -16.63 14.46 -14.03
CA LEU A 89 -17.70 15.35 -13.59
C LEU A 89 -17.30 16.83 -13.68
N LEU A 90 -16.10 17.18 -13.19
CA LEU A 90 -15.62 18.56 -13.23
C LEU A 90 -15.18 18.96 -14.64
N LEU A 91 -14.64 18.02 -15.43
CA LEU A 91 -14.24 18.28 -16.81
C LEU A 91 -15.45 18.61 -17.70
N GLU A 92 -16.58 17.92 -17.50
CA GLU A 92 -17.85 18.25 -18.17
C GLU A 92 -18.30 19.69 -17.86
N GLN A 93 -18.25 20.10 -16.58
CA GLN A 93 -18.61 21.48 -16.18
C GLN A 93 -17.68 22.52 -16.81
N ILE A 94 -16.38 22.21 -16.95
CA ILE A 94 -15.43 23.09 -17.63
C ILE A 94 -15.78 23.21 -19.13
N ILE A 95 -16.14 22.11 -19.81
CA ILE A 95 -16.58 22.16 -21.21
C ILE A 95 -17.83 23.04 -21.35
N LEU A 96 -18.83 22.87 -20.46
CA LEU A 96 -20.04 23.69 -20.46
C LEU A 96 -19.75 25.16 -20.17
N PHE A 97 -18.78 25.46 -19.29
CA PHE A 97 -18.33 26.82 -19.03
C PHE A 97 -17.70 27.46 -20.29
N VAL A 98 -16.82 26.73 -20.99
CA VAL A 98 -16.16 27.21 -22.22
C VAL A 98 -17.18 27.43 -23.36
N ALA A 99 -18.24 26.64 -23.42
CA ALA A 99 -19.29 26.79 -24.42
C ALA A 99 -20.19 28.03 -24.21
N ASN A 100 -20.20 28.63 -23.02
CA ASN A 100 -21.07 29.75 -22.65
C ASN A 100 -20.29 31.08 -22.60
N PRO A 101 -20.45 32.00 -23.58
CA PRO A 101 -19.69 33.24 -23.64
C PRO A 101 -20.06 34.25 -22.54
N GLU A 102 -21.24 34.13 -21.92
CA GLU A 102 -21.72 35.02 -20.85
C GLU A 102 -21.30 34.56 -19.45
N ALA A 103 -20.64 33.41 -19.32
CA ALA A 103 -20.28 32.85 -18.02
C ALA A 103 -19.16 33.66 -17.34
N PRO A 104 -19.29 33.96 -16.03
CA PRO A 104 -18.30 34.78 -15.33
C PRO A 104 -17.03 33.98 -15.00
N LEU A 105 -15.85 34.61 -15.19
CA LEU A 105 -14.53 33.98 -15.07
C LEU A 105 -14.28 33.23 -13.75
N TRP A 106 -14.84 33.71 -12.64
CA TRP A 106 -14.67 33.09 -11.33
C TRP A 106 -15.19 31.65 -11.26
N GLN A 107 -16.23 31.31 -12.04
CA GLN A 107 -16.78 29.95 -12.08
C GLN A 107 -15.77 28.96 -12.69
N GLY A 108 -15.16 29.34 -13.82
CA GLY A 108 -14.09 28.54 -14.44
C GLY A 108 -12.89 28.35 -13.51
N LEU A 109 -12.49 29.39 -12.77
CA LEU A 109 -11.41 29.28 -11.77
C LEU A 109 -11.76 28.30 -10.63
N VAL A 110 -13.00 28.30 -10.15
CA VAL A 110 -13.46 27.36 -9.13
C VAL A 110 -13.43 25.92 -9.65
N PHE A 111 -13.91 25.67 -10.87
CA PHE A 111 -13.89 24.32 -11.44
C PHE A 111 -12.47 23.81 -11.68
N CYS A 112 -11.58 24.65 -12.22
CA CYS A 112 -10.17 24.28 -12.45
C CYS A 112 -9.42 24.01 -11.14
N THR A 113 -9.61 24.84 -10.11
CA THR A 113 -8.96 24.63 -8.81
C THR A 113 -9.52 23.39 -8.11
N ALA A 114 -10.84 23.17 -8.13
CA ALA A 114 -11.46 21.96 -7.62
C ALA A 114 -10.94 20.70 -8.33
N LEU A 115 -10.78 20.74 -9.65
CA LEU A 115 -10.24 19.64 -10.44
C LEU A 115 -8.79 19.34 -10.05
N PHE A 116 -7.95 20.36 -9.91
CA PHE A 116 -6.55 20.20 -9.50
C PHE A 116 -6.45 19.49 -8.13
N PHE A 117 -7.18 19.97 -7.12
CA PHE A 117 -7.15 19.36 -5.80
C PHE A 117 -7.78 17.96 -5.80
N GLY A 118 -8.89 17.77 -6.50
CA GLY A 118 -9.56 16.47 -6.63
C GLY A 118 -8.64 15.39 -7.23
N LEU A 119 -8.01 15.70 -8.36
CA LEU A 119 -7.06 14.79 -9.02
C LEU A 119 -5.80 14.57 -8.16
N THR A 120 -5.28 15.61 -7.52
CA THR A 120 -4.10 15.48 -6.64
C THR A 120 -4.40 14.53 -5.47
N ILE A 121 -5.53 14.71 -4.80
CA ILE A 121 -5.96 13.83 -3.70
C ILE A 121 -6.17 12.41 -4.21
N GLN A 122 -6.82 12.24 -5.36
CA GLN A 122 -7.03 10.93 -5.99
C GLN A 122 -5.70 10.20 -6.23
N ILE A 123 -4.72 10.88 -6.83
CA ILE A 123 -3.40 10.32 -7.14
C ILE A 123 -2.65 9.98 -5.85
N LEU A 124 -2.65 10.86 -4.85
CA LEU A 124 -2.00 10.61 -3.57
C LEU A 124 -2.62 9.39 -2.85
N ALA A 125 -3.95 9.31 -2.81
CA ALA A 125 -4.67 8.19 -2.21
C ALA A 125 -4.34 6.87 -2.93
N ARG A 126 -4.37 6.86 -4.27
CA ARG A 126 -4.02 5.72 -5.11
C ARG A 126 -2.59 5.24 -4.87
N ASN A 127 -1.61 6.15 -4.90
CA ASN A 127 -0.21 5.81 -4.64
C ASN A 127 -0.03 5.22 -3.23
N LYS A 128 -0.70 5.81 -2.24
CA LYS A 128 -0.62 5.31 -0.87
C LYS A 128 -1.27 3.94 -0.72
N HIS A 129 -2.44 3.75 -1.33
CA HIS A 129 -3.15 2.47 -1.40
C HIS A 129 -2.25 1.39 -2.01
N TYR A 130 -1.71 1.64 -3.22
CA TYR A 130 -0.82 0.71 -3.91
C TYR A 130 0.39 0.32 -3.06
N TYR A 131 1.06 1.29 -2.43
CA TYR A 131 2.20 1.01 -1.57
C TYR A 131 1.84 0.13 -0.36
N VAL A 132 0.76 0.46 0.34
CA VAL A 132 0.33 -0.32 1.52
C VAL A 132 -0.03 -1.75 1.12
N THR A 133 -0.76 -1.94 0.02
CA THR A 133 -1.16 -3.26 -0.47
C THR A 133 0.05 -4.10 -0.88
N THR A 134 0.97 -3.54 -1.66
CA THR A 134 2.18 -4.26 -2.10
C THR A 134 3.06 -4.66 -0.92
N CYS A 135 3.34 -3.73 0.01
CA CYS A 135 4.13 -4.06 1.21
C CYS A 135 3.45 -5.14 2.05
N SER A 136 2.12 -5.11 2.17
CA SER A 136 1.37 -6.13 2.92
C SER A 136 1.40 -7.49 2.24
N GLY A 137 1.31 -7.52 0.91
CA GLY A 137 1.44 -8.75 0.12
C GLY A 137 2.80 -9.42 0.33
N ILE A 138 3.89 -8.65 0.22
CA ILE A 138 5.26 -9.15 0.47
C ILE A 138 5.40 -9.71 1.89
N ARG A 139 4.81 -9.07 2.89
CA ARG A 139 4.83 -9.56 4.28
C ARG A 139 4.05 -10.86 4.45
N MET A 140 2.87 -10.96 3.84
CA MET A 140 2.08 -12.20 3.88
C MET A 140 2.87 -13.34 3.23
N GLU A 141 3.45 -13.11 2.06
CA GLU A 141 4.24 -14.10 1.33
C GLU A 141 5.45 -14.57 2.14
N THR A 142 6.24 -13.64 2.67
CA THR A 142 7.43 -13.97 3.47
C THR A 142 7.08 -14.74 4.75
N ALA A 143 6.01 -14.36 5.45
CA ALA A 143 5.56 -15.07 6.65
C ALA A 143 5.05 -16.49 6.31
N LEU A 144 4.32 -16.65 5.20
CA LEU A 144 3.86 -17.95 4.72
C LEU A 144 5.03 -18.86 4.33
N LEU A 145 5.99 -18.36 3.55
CA LEU A 145 7.17 -19.10 3.14
C LEU A 145 7.97 -19.58 4.35
N ARG A 146 8.16 -18.71 5.37
CA ARG A 146 8.82 -19.10 6.62
C ARG A 146 8.09 -20.22 7.34
N LEU A 147 6.76 -20.14 7.46
CA LEU A 147 5.95 -21.15 8.13
C LEU A 147 6.04 -22.50 7.40
N ILE A 148 5.95 -22.49 6.07
CA ILE A 148 6.11 -23.69 5.23
C ILE A 148 7.50 -24.28 5.42
N PHE A 149 8.55 -23.45 5.34
CA PHE A 149 9.94 -23.90 5.48
C PHE A 149 10.21 -24.52 6.86
N LYS A 150 9.74 -23.88 7.94
CA LYS A 150 9.83 -24.41 9.31
C LYS A 150 9.11 -25.75 9.44
N LYS A 151 7.94 -25.89 8.82
CA LYS A 151 7.19 -27.15 8.82
C LYS A 151 7.94 -28.24 8.04
N ALA A 152 8.44 -27.93 6.84
CA ALA A 152 9.21 -28.86 6.02
C ALA A 152 10.47 -29.37 6.75
N LEU A 153 11.22 -28.48 7.41
CA LEU A 153 12.37 -28.85 8.23
C LEU A 153 11.98 -29.80 9.37
N SER A 154 10.91 -29.49 10.11
CA SER A 154 10.46 -30.34 11.23
C SER A 154 10.10 -31.76 10.79
N ILE A 155 9.52 -31.92 9.59
CA ILE A 155 9.17 -33.23 9.03
C ILE A 155 10.45 -34.01 8.70
N SER A 156 11.41 -33.37 8.02
CA SER A 156 12.68 -34.01 7.63
C SER A 156 13.47 -34.52 8.84
N THR A 157 13.46 -33.78 9.95
CA THR A 157 14.16 -34.18 11.19
C THR A 157 13.43 -35.29 11.96
N SER A 158 12.13 -35.48 11.75
CA SER A 158 11.36 -36.60 12.34
C SER A 158 11.38 -37.88 11.49
N SER A 159 12.00 -37.83 10.31
CA SER A 159 12.20 -38.98 9.42
C SER A 159 13.62 -39.56 9.47
N VAL A 160 14.45 -39.07 10.40
CA VAL A 160 15.78 -39.60 10.76
C VAL A 160 15.71 -40.14 12.18
#